data_AF-I8HYU8-F1
#
_entry.id   AF-I8HYU8-F1
#
_cell.length_a   1.000
_cell.length_b   1.000
_cell.length_c   1.000
_cell.angle_alpha   90.00
_cell.angle_beta   90.00
_cell.angle_gamma   90.00
#
_symmetry.space_group_name_H-M   'P 1'
#
loop_
_entity.id
_entity.type
_entity.pdbx_description
1 polymer ?
#
loop_
_entity_poly.entity_id
_entity_poly.type
_entity_poly.pdbx_seq_one_letter_code
_entity_poly.pdbx_strand_id
1 'polypeptide(L)'
;MRHERRRLDPFSVEHIEAEVEMRLAGLPLKLRIDRIDRVRHPDGDRWLVLDYKTGRNADPRGWSADRLAEPQLPLYASHAAAEVMGVPRVDGICFGHLKDGHPTLSALTDWRQKLIEGELQDLRDDWANKLSDWRQQLIAAARGFLAGEAGIGKVNARSFYADLLLFVDADAQSDEDES
;
A
#
# COMPACT_ATOMS: atom_id res chain seq x y z
N MET A 1 -0.43 -12.48 -16.54
CA MET A 1 -0.60 -12.88 -17.96
C MET A 1 -2.02 -12.72 -18.52
N ARG A 2 -3.08 -13.43 -18.05
CA ARG A 2 -4.45 -13.25 -18.64
C ARG A 2 -5.11 -11.90 -18.30
N HIS A 3 -4.89 -11.36 -17.10
CA HIS A 3 -5.48 -10.11 -16.64
C HIS A 3 -4.91 -8.87 -17.34
N GLU A 4 -3.61 -8.86 -17.64
CA GLU A 4 -2.95 -7.75 -18.32
C GLU A 4 -3.49 -7.53 -19.74
N ARG A 5 -3.80 -8.62 -20.45
CA ARG A 5 -4.42 -8.57 -21.79
C ARG A 5 -5.86 -8.03 -21.76
N ARG A 6 -6.47 -7.99 -20.58
CA ARG A 6 -7.84 -7.49 -20.37
C ARG A 6 -7.86 -6.09 -19.77
N ARG A 7 -6.71 -5.43 -19.61
CA ARG A 7 -6.66 -4.04 -19.17
C ARG A 7 -7.34 -3.15 -20.21
N LEU A 8 -8.18 -2.24 -19.73
CA LEU A 8 -8.95 -1.34 -20.59
C LEU A 8 -8.09 -0.29 -21.28
N ASP A 9 -7.06 0.21 -20.59
CA ASP A 9 -6.11 1.17 -21.14
C ASP A 9 -4.80 0.49 -21.55
N PRO A 10 -4.22 0.85 -22.71
CA PRO A 10 -2.86 0.49 -23.06
C PRO A 10 -1.86 0.99 -22.02
N PHE A 11 -0.78 0.24 -21.81
CA PHE A 11 0.26 0.59 -20.86
C PHE A 11 1.63 0.08 -21.30
N SER A 12 2.68 0.72 -20.79
CA SER A 12 4.05 0.23 -20.80
C SER A 12 4.48 -0.05 -19.36
N VAL A 13 5.31 -1.09 -19.18
CA VAL A 13 5.96 -1.35 -17.90
C VAL A 13 7.23 -0.51 -17.87
N GLU A 14 7.31 0.43 -16.93
CA GLU A 14 8.46 1.33 -16.81
C GLU A 14 9.49 0.76 -15.83
N HIS A 15 9.01 0.15 -14.74
CA HIS A 15 9.87 -0.45 -13.73
C HIS A 15 9.38 -1.82 -13.30
N ILE A 16 10.32 -2.73 -13.05
CA ILE A 16 10.08 -4.06 -12.49
C ILE A 16 11.10 -4.24 -11.38
N GLU A 17 10.65 -4.67 -10.21
CA GLU A 17 11.48 -5.09 -9.08
C GLU A 17 12.53 -4.03 -8.72
N ALA A 18 12.12 -2.76 -8.73
CA ALA A 18 13.02 -1.62 -8.64
C ALA A 18 13.37 -1.31 -7.19
N GLU A 19 14.67 -1.21 -6.90
CA GLU A 19 15.15 -0.76 -5.60
C GLU A 19 15.11 0.76 -5.52
N VAL A 20 14.59 1.27 -4.41
CA VAL A 20 14.57 2.71 -4.10
C VAL A 20 15.05 2.94 -2.68
N GLU A 21 15.95 3.90 -2.52
CA GLU A 21 16.38 4.40 -1.22
C GLU A 21 15.75 5.76 -0.97
N MET A 22 15.10 5.91 0.18
CA MET A 22 14.44 7.15 0.56
C MET A 22 14.54 7.41 2.06
N ARG A 23 14.11 8.60 2.49
CA ARG A 23 13.98 8.95 3.89
C ARG A 23 12.54 9.33 4.20
N LEU A 24 11.96 8.67 5.20
CA LEU A 24 10.63 8.98 5.70
C LEU A 24 10.76 9.57 7.11
N ALA A 25 10.50 10.87 7.26
CA ALA A 25 10.63 11.56 8.55
C ALA A 25 12.01 11.36 9.24
N GLY A 26 13.08 11.21 8.46
CA GLY A 26 14.44 10.94 8.96
C GLY A 26 14.82 9.45 8.99
N LEU A 27 13.85 8.54 8.95
CA LEU A 27 14.07 7.09 8.89
C LEU A 27 14.59 6.70 7.50
N PRO A 28 15.82 6.19 7.35
CA PRO A 28 16.29 5.65 6.10
C PRO A 28 15.54 4.36 5.77
N LEU A 29 14.99 4.28 4.56
CA LEU A 29 14.28 3.13 4.06
C LEU A 29 14.90 2.66 2.74
N LYS A 30 15.10 1.36 2.63
CA LYS A 30 15.40 0.69 1.37
C LYS A 30 14.19 -0.16 0.99
N LEU A 31 13.56 0.17 -0.12
CA LEU A 31 12.34 -0.47 -0.60
C LEU A 31 12.60 -1.15 -1.93
N ARG A 32 11.72 -2.08 -2.29
CA ARG A 32 11.72 -2.76 -3.58
C ARG A 32 10.29 -2.77 -4.11
N ILE A 33 10.05 -1.99 -5.15
CA ILE A 33 8.73 -1.84 -5.77
C ILE A 33 8.61 -2.92 -6.85
N ASP A 34 7.63 -3.81 -6.71
CA ASP A 34 7.44 -4.94 -7.64
C ASP A 34 7.27 -4.47 -9.08
N ARG A 35 6.42 -3.46 -9.32
CA ARG A 35 6.20 -2.94 -10.67
C ARG A 35 5.55 -1.56 -10.74
N ILE A 36 5.93 -0.78 -11.75
CA ILE A 36 5.31 0.49 -12.12
C ILE A 36 4.93 0.47 -13.60
N ASP A 37 3.65 0.73 -13.88
CA ASP A 37 3.11 0.87 -15.23
C ASP A 37 2.84 2.35 -15.55
N ARG A 38 3.24 2.79 -16.75
CA ARG A 38 2.71 4.01 -17.38
C ARG A 38 1.53 3.64 -18.26
N VAL A 39 0.37 4.21 -17.94
CA VAL A 39 -0.91 3.93 -18.56
C VAL A 39 -1.29 5.09 -19.49
N ARG A 40 -1.59 4.77 -20.75
CA ARG A 40 -2.00 5.76 -21.75
C ARG A 40 -3.51 5.97 -21.63
N HIS A 41 -3.95 7.10 -21.09
CA HIS A 41 -5.36 7.47 -21.00
C HIS A 41 -5.66 8.69 -21.89
N PRO A 42 -6.88 8.85 -22.44
CA PRO A 42 -7.24 10.01 -23.28
C PRO A 42 -7.00 11.37 -22.62
N ASP A 43 -7.18 11.46 -21.29
CA ASP A 43 -6.95 12.68 -20.50
C ASP A 43 -5.49 12.89 -20.08
N GLY A 44 -4.56 12.11 -20.64
CA GLY A 44 -3.13 12.15 -20.33
C GLY A 44 -2.63 10.88 -19.64
N ASP A 45 -1.31 10.71 -19.61
CA ASP A 45 -0.69 9.52 -19.03
C ASP A 45 -0.95 9.41 -17.53
N ARG A 46 -1.17 8.18 -17.06
CA ARG A 46 -1.39 7.82 -15.66
C ARG A 46 -0.31 6.85 -15.20
N TRP A 47 -0.06 6.81 -13.90
CA TRP A 47 0.96 5.95 -13.30
C TRP A 47 0.35 5.02 -12.26
N LEU A 48 0.54 3.72 -12.47
CA LEU A 48 0.00 2.67 -11.61
C LEU A 48 1.15 1.93 -10.95
N VAL A 49 1.13 1.88 -9.63
CA VAL A 49 2.04 1.01 -8.86
C VAL A 49 1.34 -0.33 -8.61
N LEU A 50 2.06 -1.43 -8.81
CA LEU A 50 1.55 -2.78 -8.57
C LEU A 50 2.41 -3.49 -7.53
N ASP A 51 1.75 -4.26 -6.67
CA ASP A 51 2.35 -5.19 -5.71
C ASP A 51 1.68 -6.57 -5.87
N TYR A 52 2.49 -7.62 -5.91
CA TYR A 52 2.02 -8.99 -6.06
C TYR A 52 2.30 -9.77 -4.78
N LYS A 53 1.27 -10.26 -4.10
CA LYS A 53 1.47 -11.22 -2.99
C LYS A 53 0.98 -12.60 -3.34
N THR A 54 1.81 -13.57 -2.99
CA THR A 54 1.50 -14.99 -2.96
C THR A 54 1.01 -15.35 -1.55
N GLY A 55 -0.27 -15.11 -1.26
CA GLY A 55 -0.83 -15.35 0.08
C GLY A 55 -2.36 -15.40 0.12
N ARG A 56 -2.91 -16.20 1.04
CA ARG A 56 -4.37 -16.45 1.17
C ARG A 56 -5.17 -15.31 1.82
N ASN A 57 -4.50 -14.34 2.45
CA ASN A 57 -5.09 -13.36 3.38
C ASN A 57 -4.97 -11.89 2.97
N ALA A 58 -4.63 -11.59 1.72
CA ALA A 58 -4.64 -10.19 1.31
C ALA A 58 -6.08 -9.67 1.26
N ASP A 59 -6.32 -8.45 1.70
CA ASP A 59 -7.65 -7.85 1.76
C ASP A 59 -7.54 -6.36 1.40
N PRO A 60 -8.20 -5.88 0.33
CA PRO A 60 -8.17 -4.47 -0.06
C PRO A 60 -8.62 -3.51 1.06
N ARG A 61 -9.37 -4.00 2.06
CA ARG A 61 -9.74 -3.23 3.26
C ARG A 61 -8.53 -2.80 4.09
N GLY A 62 -7.37 -3.42 3.91
CA GLY A 62 -6.13 -3.07 4.59
C GLY A 62 -5.51 -1.73 4.19
N TRP A 63 -6.10 -1.02 3.21
CA TRP A 63 -5.68 0.33 2.79
C TRP A 63 -6.55 1.45 3.35
N SER A 64 -7.41 1.18 4.34
CA SER A 64 -8.07 2.26 5.06
C SER A 64 -7.03 3.05 5.85
N ALA A 65 -7.23 4.38 5.93
CA ALA A 65 -6.36 5.25 6.70
C ALA A 65 -6.34 4.80 8.18
N ASP A 66 -7.46 4.41 8.76
CA ASP A 66 -7.51 4.04 10.19
C ASP A 66 -6.61 2.85 10.56
N ARG A 67 -6.26 2.00 9.60
CA ARG A 67 -5.39 0.85 9.82
C ARG A 67 -4.65 0.50 8.54
N LEU A 68 -3.44 1.05 8.38
CA LEU A 68 -2.44 0.63 7.38
C LEU A 68 -1.95 -0.81 7.66
N ALA A 69 -2.85 -1.78 7.65
CA ALA A 69 -2.53 -3.19 7.85
C ALA A 69 -1.64 -3.72 6.71
N GLU A 70 -1.72 -3.09 5.54
CA GLU A 70 -0.85 -3.35 4.40
C GLU A 70 -0.13 -2.05 3.94
N PRO A 71 0.96 -1.63 4.61
CA PRO A 71 1.57 -0.33 4.37
C PRO A 71 2.40 -0.23 3.09
N GLN A 72 2.68 -1.35 2.40
CA GLN A 72 3.57 -1.39 1.23
C GLN A 72 3.07 -0.50 0.08
N LEU A 73 1.83 -0.70 -0.38
CA LEU A 73 1.26 0.10 -1.46
C LEU A 73 1.10 1.59 -1.08
N PRO A 74 0.61 1.95 0.12
CA PRO A 74 0.65 3.33 0.61
C PRO A 74 2.06 3.94 0.63
N LEU A 75 3.07 3.16 1.02
CA LEU A 75 4.46 3.61 1.04
C LEU A 75 5.01 3.84 -0.38
N TYR A 76 4.72 2.95 -1.33
CA TYR A 76 5.14 3.10 -2.73
C TYR A 76 4.38 4.22 -3.44
N ALA A 77 3.10 4.38 -3.12
CA ALA A 77 2.25 5.46 -3.64
C ALA A 77 2.62 6.82 -3.04
N SER A 78 3.25 6.84 -1.87
CA SER A 78 3.77 8.07 -1.29
C SER A 78 4.83 8.64 -2.24
N HIS A 79 4.59 9.88 -2.65
CA HIS A 79 5.30 10.53 -3.76
C HIS A 79 6.84 10.42 -3.67
N ALA A 80 7.42 10.37 -2.47
CA ALA A 80 8.86 10.32 -2.29
C ALA A 80 9.53 9.07 -2.92
N ALA A 81 8.88 7.91 -2.92
CA ALA A 81 9.44 6.71 -3.57
C ALA A 81 9.33 6.79 -5.10
N ALA A 82 8.17 7.24 -5.59
CA ALA A 82 7.88 7.42 -7.00
C ALA A 82 8.77 8.51 -7.64
N GLU A 83 8.97 9.63 -6.95
CA GLU A 83 9.77 10.77 -7.41
C GLU A 83 11.24 10.39 -7.65
N VAL A 84 11.85 9.61 -6.74
CA VAL A 84 13.23 9.11 -6.90
C VAL A 84 13.35 8.23 -8.15
N MET A 85 12.29 7.53 -8.52
CA MET A 85 12.21 6.68 -9.72
C MET A 85 11.88 7.47 -11.00
N GLY A 86 11.72 8.80 -10.94
CA GLY A 86 11.33 9.61 -12.10
C GLY A 86 9.85 9.53 -12.44
N VAL A 87 9.02 9.01 -11.54
CA VAL A 87 7.57 8.92 -11.69
C VAL A 87 6.94 10.23 -11.20
N PRO A 88 6.28 11.02 -12.06
CA PRO A 88 5.83 12.38 -11.74
C PRO A 88 4.65 12.42 -10.77
N ARG A 89 3.88 11.33 -10.67
CA ARG A 89 2.76 11.16 -9.74
C ARG A 89 2.37 9.69 -9.71
N VAL A 90 1.62 9.29 -8.70
CA VAL A 90 0.97 7.97 -8.65
C VAL A 90 -0.53 8.23 -8.73
N ASP A 91 -1.16 7.79 -9.81
CA ASP A 91 -2.59 7.98 -10.07
C ASP A 91 -3.42 6.78 -9.55
N GLY A 92 -2.74 5.70 -9.15
CA GLY A 92 -3.40 4.52 -8.62
C GLY A 92 -2.44 3.47 -8.09
N ILE A 93 -3.01 2.57 -7.29
CA ILE A 93 -2.36 1.38 -6.78
C ILE A 93 -3.13 0.14 -7.21
N CYS A 94 -2.40 -0.96 -7.38
CA CYS A 94 -2.98 -2.22 -7.75
C CYS A 94 -2.30 -3.35 -7.00
N PHE A 95 -3.11 -4.34 -6.67
CA PHE A 95 -2.71 -5.50 -5.94
C PHE A 95 -3.11 -6.76 -6.67
N GLY A 96 -2.13 -7.61 -6.94
CA GLY A 96 -2.34 -8.91 -7.58
C GLY A 96 -2.32 -10.03 -6.55
N HIS A 97 -3.47 -10.67 -6.33
CA HIS A 97 -3.54 -11.96 -5.64
C HIS A 97 -3.24 -13.08 -6.63
N LEU A 98 -2.13 -13.78 -6.40
CA LEU A 98 -1.82 -15.02 -7.11
C LEU A 98 -2.35 -16.19 -6.27
N LYS A 99 -3.62 -16.53 -6.44
CA LYS A 99 -4.21 -17.79 -5.90
C LYS A 99 -4.20 -18.85 -6.99
N ASP A 100 -3.83 -20.08 -6.64
CA ASP A 100 -3.88 -21.21 -7.57
C ASP A 100 -5.26 -21.33 -8.23
N GLY A 101 -5.27 -21.22 -9.56
CA GLY A 101 -6.47 -21.31 -10.41
C GLY A 101 -7.28 -20.02 -10.57
N HIS A 102 -7.15 -19.03 -9.69
CA HIS A 102 -7.97 -17.80 -9.70
C HIS A 102 -7.18 -16.54 -9.33
N PRO A 103 -6.34 -16.02 -10.26
CA PRO A 103 -5.70 -14.75 -10.02
C PRO A 103 -6.76 -13.65 -9.89
N THR A 104 -6.68 -12.85 -8.82
CA THR A 104 -7.57 -11.71 -8.58
C THR A 104 -6.73 -10.44 -8.62
N LEU A 105 -7.24 -9.39 -9.27
CA LEU A 105 -6.59 -8.09 -9.32
C LEU A 105 -7.50 -7.08 -8.65
N SER A 106 -7.03 -6.44 -7.60
CA SER A 106 -7.73 -5.37 -6.89
C SER A 106 -6.99 -4.06 -7.12
N ALA A 107 -7.64 -3.12 -7.79
CA ALA A 107 -7.03 -1.84 -8.14
C ALA A 107 -7.86 -0.68 -7.58
N LEU A 108 -7.16 0.38 -7.20
CA LEU A 108 -7.71 1.67 -6.83
C LEU A 108 -7.03 2.73 -7.68
N THR A 109 -7.80 3.45 -8.49
CA THR A 109 -7.28 4.42 -9.46
C THR A 109 -8.13 5.67 -9.48
N ASP A 110 -7.52 6.83 -9.71
CA ASP A 110 -8.22 8.12 -9.77
C ASP A 110 -8.90 8.39 -11.14
N TRP A 111 -8.57 7.60 -12.17
CA TRP A 111 -9.01 7.86 -13.55
C TRP A 111 -10.06 6.86 -14.07
N ARG A 112 -10.15 5.67 -13.48
CA ARG A 112 -11.15 4.64 -13.86
C ARG A 112 -11.77 3.99 -12.63
N GLN A 113 -13.02 3.56 -12.79
CA GLN A 113 -13.68 2.68 -11.81
C GLN A 113 -13.22 1.23 -11.95
N LYS A 114 -12.91 0.80 -13.17
CA LYS A 114 -12.48 -0.56 -13.48
C LYS A 114 -11.21 -0.53 -14.30
N LEU A 115 -10.17 -1.18 -13.80
CA LEU A 115 -8.93 -1.39 -14.57
C LEU A 115 -9.09 -2.54 -15.58
N ILE A 116 -9.98 -3.51 -15.27
CA ILE A 116 -10.36 -4.68 -16.08
C ILE A 116 -11.89 -4.85 -16.01
N GLU A 117 -12.55 -5.25 -17.10
CA GLU A 117 -14.01 -5.51 -17.11
C GLU A 117 -14.42 -6.58 -16.08
N GLY A 118 -15.54 -6.34 -15.36
CA GLY A 118 -16.10 -7.28 -14.39
C GLY A 118 -16.40 -6.65 -13.04
N GLU A 119 -15.40 -6.47 -12.16
CA GLU A 119 -15.64 -6.67 -10.71
C GLU A 119 -15.22 -5.59 -9.71
N LEU A 120 -14.85 -4.34 -10.07
CA LEU A 120 -14.41 -3.38 -9.05
C LEU A 120 -15.26 -2.12 -8.88
N GLN A 121 -15.38 -1.77 -7.59
CA GLN A 121 -16.12 -0.67 -6.99
C GLN A 121 -15.47 0.67 -7.25
N ASP A 122 -16.36 1.67 -7.25
CA ASP A 122 -16.12 3.09 -7.41
C ASP A 122 -15.26 3.66 -6.28
N LEU A 123 -14.20 4.38 -6.63
CA LEU A 123 -13.60 5.40 -5.78
C LEU A 123 -13.12 6.55 -6.68
N ARG A 124 -14.06 7.34 -7.21
CA ARG A 124 -13.85 8.79 -7.17
C ARG A 124 -14.00 9.22 -5.72
N ASP A 125 -12.94 9.06 -4.97
CA ASP A 125 -12.79 9.74 -3.71
C ASP A 125 -11.50 10.55 -3.78
N ASP A 126 -11.33 11.52 -2.89
CA ASP A 126 -10.24 12.49 -2.96
C ASP A 126 -8.87 11.80 -2.82
N TRP A 127 -8.35 11.31 -3.95
CA TRP A 127 -7.09 10.56 -4.04
C TRP A 127 -5.94 11.37 -3.46
N ALA A 128 -5.97 12.69 -3.64
CA ALA A 128 -5.01 13.60 -3.05
C ALA A 128 -5.11 13.59 -1.51
N ASN A 129 -6.31 13.67 -0.95
CA ASN A 129 -6.49 13.53 0.51
C ASN A 129 -6.07 12.15 1.00
N LYS A 130 -6.40 11.07 0.30
CA LYS A 130 -6.01 9.71 0.70
C LYS A 130 -4.49 9.54 0.75
N LEU A 131 -3.80 10.03 -0.28
CA LEU A 131 -2.33 10.07 -0.32
C LEU A 131 -1.77 10.94 0.82
N SER A 132 -2.41 12.07 1.12
CA SER A 132 -2.05 12.94 2.24
C SER A 132 -2.20 12.22 3.59
N ASP A 133 -3.32 11.56 3.83
CA ASP A 133 -3.61 10.84 5.07
C ASP A 133 -2.62 9.69 5.29
N TRP A 134 -2.38 8.88 4.25
CA TRP A 134 -1.36 7.83 4.30
C TRP A 134 0.02 8.41 4.58
N ARG A 135 0.40 9.51 3.94
CA ARG A 135 1.68 10.18 4.19
C ARG A 135 1.78 10.63 5.65
N GLN A 136 0.73 11.24 6.21
CA GLN A 136 0.73 11.70 7.60
C GLN A 136 0.90 10.54 8.58
N GLN A 137 0.20 9.43 8.36
CA GLN A 137 0.29 8.24 9.20
C GLN A 137 1.64 7.55 9.10
N LEU A 138 2.19 7.42 7.90
CA LEU A 138 3.53 6.89 7.68
C LEU A 138 4.59 7.75 8.38
N ILE A 139 4.46 9.08 8.32
CA ILE A 139 5.33 10.01 9.05
C ILE A 139 5.18 9.83 10.57
N ALA A 140 3.95 9.71 11.08
CA ALA A 140 3.70 9.50 12.50
C ALA A 140 4.31 8.18 12.98
N ALA A 141 4.11 7.09 12.24
CA ALA A 141 4.69 5.78 12.54
C ALA A 141 6.23 5.82 12.51
N ALA A 142 6.83 6.46 11.51
CA ALA A 142 8.27 6.60 11.44
C ALA A 142 8.85 7.42 12.61
N ARG A 143 8.15 8.48 13.05
CA ARG A 143 8.54 9.28 14.21
C ARG A 143 8.45 8.49 15.51
N GLY A 144 7.35 7.78 15.73
CA GLY A 144 7.19 6.94 16.93
C GLY A 144 8.27 5.86 16.99
N PHE A 145 8.54 5.21 15.86
CA PHE A 145 9.65 4.25 15.76
C PHE A 145 11.01 4.88 16.11
N LEU A 146 11.33 6.05 15.55
CA LEU A 146 12.59 6.76 15.86
C LEU A 146 12.67 7.26 17.31
N ALA A 147 11.53 7.57 17.94
CA ALA A 147 11.45 7.95 19.34
C ALA A 147 11.56 6.75 20.30
N GLY A 148 11.60 5.52 19.79
CA GLY A 148 11.65 4.31 20.59
C GLY A 148 10.30 3.91 21.19
N GLU A 149 9.19 4.38 20.62
CA GLU A 149 7.85 3.97 21.02
C GLU A 149 7.66 2.49 20.65
N ALA A 150 7.65 1.62 21.67
CA ALA A 150 7.48 0.17 21.52
C ALA A 150 6.11 -0.33 22.04
N GLY A 151 5.15 0.58 22.18
CA GLY A 151 3.81 0.26 22.65
C GLY A 151 3.09 -0.73 21.74
N ILE A 152 2.30 -1.61 22.33
CA ILE A 152 1.58 -2.65 21.61
C ILE A 152 0.10 -2.30 21.59
N GLY A 153 -0.40 -1.96 20.41
CA GLY A 153 -1.83 -1.79 20.19
C GLY A 153 -2.59 -3.12 20.28
N LYS A 154 -3.92 -3.12 20.09
CA LYS A 154 -4.75 -4.34 20.15
C LYS A 154 -4.26 -5.40 19.14
N VAL A 155 -3.59 -6.44 19.64
CA VAL A 155 -3.10 -7.57 18.81
C VAL A 155 -4.12 -8.70 18.85
N ASN A 156 -4.36 -9.31 17.69
CA ASN A 156 -5.12 -10.55 17.62
C ASN A 156 -4.23 -11.71 18.10
N ALA A 157 -4.67 -12.45 19.12
CA ALA A 157 -3.97 -13.62 19.65
C ALA A 157 -3.77 -14.76 18.62
N ARG A 158 -4.41 -14.67 17.44
CA ARG A 158 -4.20 -15.56 16.29
C ARG A 158 -3.33 -14.95 15.19
N SER A 159 -2.65 -13.83 15.46
CA SER A 159 -1.73 -13.23 14.48
C SER A 159 -0.47 -14.07 14.30
N PHE A 160 0.24 -13.85 13.20
CA PHE A 160 1.54 -14.48 12.92
C PHE A 160 2.61 -14.19 14.00
N TYR A 161 2.38 -13.18 14.85
CA TYR A 161 3.30 -12.73 15.89
C TYR A 161 2.78 -13.09 17.30
N ALA A 162 1.85 -14.06 17.40
CA ALA A 162 1.28 -14.48 18.67
C ALA A 162 2.33 -15.04 19.64
N ASP A 163 3.42 -15.59 19.13
CA ASP A 163 4.61 -16.00 19.89
C ASP A 163 5.34 -14.82 20.54
N LEU A 164 5.36 -13.66 19.87
CA LEU A 164 5.94 -12.43 20.41
C LEU A 164 5.09 -11.79 21.52
N LEU A 165 3.81 -12.14 21.62
CA LEU A 165 2.93 -11.66 22.70
C LEU A 165 3.37 -12.14 24.09
N LEU A 166 4.18 -13.21 24.16
CA LEU A 166 4.76 -13.71 25.41
C LEU A 166 5.79 -12.76 26.03
N PHE A 167 6.36 -11.85 25.23
CA PHE A 167 7.37 -10.87 25.66
C PHE A 167 6.78 -9.50 25.95
N VAL A 168 5.45 -9.39 25.92
CA VAL A 168 4.73 -8.15 26.19
C VAL A 168 4.38 -8.15 27.66
N ASP A 169 4.88 -7.16 28.39
CA ASP A 169 4.48 -6.97 29.77
C ASP A 169 2.98 -6.70 29.83
N ALA A 170 2.25 -7.60 30.50
CA ALA A 170 0.80 -7.50 30.68
C ALA A 170 0.40 -6.25 31.48
N ASP A 171 1.34 -5.65 32.22
CA ASP A 171 1.13 -4.46 33.04
C ASP A 171 1.17 -3.15 32.25
N ALA A 172 1.55 -3.16 30.96
CA ALA A 172 1.47 -1.97 30.10
C ALA A 172 0.05 -1.67 29.58
N GLN A 173 -0.95 -2.50 29.93
CA GLN A 173 -2.34 -2.36 29.47
C GLN A 173 -3.28 -1.69 30.50
N SER A 174 -2.81 -1.32 31.70
CA SER A 174 -3.68 -0.81 32.78
C SER A 174 -3.81 0.72 32.85
N ASP A 175 -3.02 1.49 32.12
CA ASP A 175 -2.91 2.95 32.40
C ASP A 175 -3.78 3.85 31.50
N GLU A 176 -4.61 3.30 30.60
CA GLU A 176 -5.52 4.11 29.76
C GLU A 176 -6.99 4.12 30.21
N ASP A 177 -7.36 3.40 31.28
CA ASP A 177 -8.74 3.34 31.80
C ASP A 177 -8.90 4.06 33.16
N GLU A 178 -8.31 5.24 33.36
CA GLU A 178 -8.77 6.18 34.39
C GLU A 178 -8.78 7.62 33.85
N SER A 179 -9.89 8.01 33.21
CA SER A 179 -10.38 9.40 33.22
C SER A 179 -11.90 9.48 33.16
#